data_AF-A0A1M6AWQ4-F1
#
_entry.id   AF-A0A1M6AWQ4-F1
#
_cell.length_a   1.000
_cell.length_b   1.000
_cell.length_c   1.000
_cell.angle_alpha   90.00
_cell.angle_beta   90.00
_cell.angle_gamma   90.00
#
_symmetry.space_group_name_H-M   'P 1'
#
loop_
_entity.id
_entity.type
_entity.pdbx_description
1 polymer ?
#
loop_
_entity_poly.entity_id
_entity_poly.type
_entity_poly.pdbx_seq_one_letter_code
_entity_poly.pdbx_strand_id
1 'polypeptide(L)'
;MSKIIAKGKYLGVERQVECFLKDGLLIVEIDGEFNQEAQNDFIIKLKKCPALGGTYYPPENSLLAAYSVLENTFFDDSPIEIKTEGDIGKIPTYDVDDIVY
;
A
#
# COMPACT_ATOMS: atom_id res chain seq x y z
N MET A 1 -6.76 -9.85 -11.52
CA MET A 1 -6.53 -8.40 -11.30
C MET A 1 -5.55 -8.29 -10.16
N SER A 2 -4.51 -7.48 -10.29
CA SER A 2 -3.55 -7.32 -9.20
C SER A 2 -4.19 -6.51 -8.06
N LYS A 3 -4.07 -7.00 -6.84
CA LYS A 3 -4.59 -6.33 -5.65
C LYS A 3 -3.73 -6.56 -4.42
N ILE A 4 -3.85 -5.67 -3.46
CA ILE A 4 -3.21 -5.74 -2.15
C ILE A 4 -4.33 -5.90 -1.13
N ILE A 5 -4.19 -6.88 -0.25
CA ILE A 5 -5.11 -7.12 0.85
C ILE A 5 -4.32 -6.86 2.12
N ALA A 6 -4.74 -5.88 2.90
CA ALA A 6 -4.13 -5.54 4.17
C ALA A 6 -5.15 -5.74 5.29
N LYS A 7 -4.72 -6.26 6.42
CA LYS A 7 -5.54 -6.36 7.64
C LYS A 7 -4.84 -5.63 8.75
N GLY A 8 -5.60 -4.84 9.49
CA GLY A 8 -5.08 -4.07 10.60
C GLY A 8 -6.20 -3.33 11.30
N LYS A 9 -5.85 -2.57 12.33
CA LYS A 9 -6.81 -1.78 13.07
C LYS A 9 -7.03 -0.45 12.35
N TYR A 10 -8.25 -0.15 11.94
CA TYR A 10 -8.62 1.13 11.33
C TYR A 10 -9.73 1.76 12.16
N LEU A 11 -9.48 2.95 12.69
CA LEU A 11 -10.39 3.68 13.60
C LEU A 11 -10.80 2.84 14.82
N GLY A 12 -9.85 2.10 15.39
CA GLY A 12 -10.11 1.33 16.60
C GLY A 12 -10.65 -0.09 16.37
N VAL A 13 -10.95 -0.49 15.14
CA VAL A 13 -11.59 -1.77 14.80
C VAL A 13 -10.70 -2.56 13.83
N GLU A 14 -10.61 -3.88 13.98
CA GLU A 14 -9.95 -4.73 12.99
C GLU A 14 -10.74 -4.71 11.68
N ARG A 15 -10.06 -4.34 10.59
CA ARG A 15 -10.63 -4.17 9.27
C ARG A 15 -9.74 -4.84 8.23
N GLN A 16 -10.37 -5.40 7.21
CA GLN A 16 -9.68 -5.81 6.00
C GLN A 16 -9.80 -4.70 4.95
N VAL A 17 -8.70 -4.32 4.35
CA VAL A 17 -8.63 -3.30 3.30
C VAL A 17 -8.11 -3.95 2.04
N GLU A 18 -8.85 -3.80 0.95
CA GLU A 18 -8.44 -4.26 -0.36
C GLU A 18 -8.13 -3.05 -1.23
N CYS A 19 -6.94 -3.04 -1.85
CA CYS A 19 -6.53 -2.00 -2.77
C CYS A 19 -6.24 -2.59 -4.15
N PHE A 20 -6.81 -2.00 -5.19
CA PHE A 20 -6.60 -2.44 -6.57
C PHE A 20 -6.59 -1.25 -7.53
N LEU A 21 -5.96 -1.44 -8.68
CA LEU A 21 -5.92 -0.44 -9.74
C LEU A 21 -7.13 -0.65 -10.67
N LYS A 22 -7.98 0.38 -10.80
CA LYS A 22 -9.12 0.39 -11.70
C LYS A 22 -9.12 1.68 -12.51
N ASP A 23 -9.15 1.56 -13.83
CA ASP A 23 -9.13 2.71 -14.76
C ASP A 23 -7.96 3.69 -14.53
N GLY A 24 -6.81 3.16 -14.09
CA GLY A 24 -5.62 3.97 -13.78
C GLY A 24 -5.69 4.69 -12.43
N LEU A 25 -6.68 4.42 -11.59
CA LEU A 25 -6.83 4.97 -10.25
C LEU A 25 -6.74 3.85 -9.20
N LEU A 26 -6.06 4.13 -8.10
CA LEU A 26 -6.07 3.24 -6.94
C LEU A 26 -7.39 3.39 -6.19
N ILE A 27 -8.10 2.28 -6.04
CA ILE A 27 -9.33 2.19 -5.24
C ILE A 27 -9.04 1.36 -4.00
N VAL A 28 -9.56 1.80 -2.86
CA VAL A 28 -9.58 1.05 -1.60
C VAL A 28 -11.01 0.71 -1.18
N GLU A 29 -11.18 -0.53 -0.73
CA GLU A 29 -12.42 -1.04 -0.16
C GLU A 29 -12.14 -1.53 1.26
N ILE A 30 -13.03 -1.22 2.20
CA ILE A 30 -12.95 -1.68 3.59
C ILE A 30 -14.01 -2.75 3.77
N ASP A 31 -13.61 -3.95 4.18
CA ASP A 31 -14.43 -5.14 4.36
C ASP A 31 -15.28 -5.47 3.12
N GLY A 32 -14.75 -5.19 1.92
CA GLY A 32 -15.41 -5.40 0.63
C GLY A 32 -16.39 -4.30 0.23
N GLU A 33 -16.47 -3.21 1.00
CA GLU A 33 -17.32 -2.05 0.67
C GLU A 33 -16.47 -0.82 0.36
N PHE A 34 -16.84 -0.12 -0.71
CA PHE A 34 -16.23 1.17 -1.04
C PHE A 34 -16.69 2.24 -0.04
N ASN A 35 -15.73 2.86 0.64
CA ASN A 35 -15.97 3.96 1.55
C ASN A 35 -15.25 5.22 1.05
N GLN A 36 -16.02 6.27 0.73
CA GLN A 36 -15.47 7.51 0.18
C GLN A 36 -14.53 8.24 1.16
N GLU A 37 -14.81 8.20 2.46
CA GLU A 37 -13.96 8.84 3.48
C GLU A 37 -12.62 8.12 3.58
N ALA A 38 -12.64 6.79 3.62
CA ALA A 38 -11.43 5.96 3.60
C ALA A 38 -10.62 6.14 2.31
N GLN A 39 -11.30 6.23 1.16
CA GLN A 39 -10.66 6.52 -0.11
C GLN A 39 -9.97 7.88 -0.11
N ASN A 40 -10.61 8.92 0.44
CA ASN A 40 -10.04 10.25 0.52
C ASN A 40 -8.82 10.28 1.47
N ASP A 41 -8.93 9.65 2.63
CA ASP A 41 -7.84 9.49 3.60
C ASP A 41 -6.64 8.76 2.96
N PHE A 42 -6.92 7.66 2.25
CA PHE A 42 -5.92 6.91 1.49
C PHE A 42 -5.21 7.79 0.45
N ILE A 43 -5.95 8.54 -0.37
CA ILE A 43 -5.36 9.45 -1.37
C ILE A 43 -4.48 10.54 -0.72
N ILE A 44 -4.90 11.08 0.43
CA ILE A 44 -4.11 12.06 1.17
C ILE A 44 -2.80 11.45 1.66
N LYS A 45 -2.85 10.23 2.22
CA LYS A 45 -1.67 9.48 2.68
C LYS A 45 -0.76 9.06 1.52
N LEU A 46 -1.33 8.73 0.36
CA LEU A 46 -0.58 8.41 -0.86
C LEU A 46 0.29 9.57 -1.36
N LYS A 47 -0.17 10.81 -1.22
CA LYS A 47 0.67 12.00 -1.54
C LYS A 47 1.86 12.17 -0.60
N LYS A 48 1.80 11.56 0.58
CA LYS A 48 2.88 11.53 1.58
C LYS A 48 3.41 10.10 1.74
N CYS A 49 3.41 9.32 0.66
CA CYS A 49 3.84 7.94 0.67
C CYS A 49 5.23 7.81 1.31
N PRO A 50 5.37 6.97 2.35
CA PRO A 50 6.68 6.70 2.92
C PRO A 50 7.56 5.94 1.91
N ALA A 51 8.88 6.09 2.08
CA ALA A 51 9.83 5.33 1.28
C ALA A 51 9.78 3.84 1.66
N LEU A 52 9.70 2.97 0.65
CA LEU A 52 9.85 1.53 0.82
C LEU A 52 11.32 1.19 1.07
N GLY A 53 11.59 0.35 2.07
CA GLY A 53 12.97 -0.04 2.43
C GLY A 53 13.86 1.14 2.84
N GLY A 54 13.26 2.28 3.23
CA GLY A 54 13.97 3.47 3.70
C GLY A 54 14.52 4.40 2.61
N THR A 55 14.63 3.95 1.35
CA THR A 55 15.28 4.73 0.28
C THR A 55 14.52 4.75 -1.05
N TYR A 56 13.56 3.84 -1.27
CA TYR A 56 12.83 3.77 -2.53
C TYR A 56 11.50 4.52 -2.46
N TYR A 57 11.33 5.51 -3.33
CA TYR A 57 10.07 6.24 -3.49
C TYR A 57 9.30 5.65 -4.68
N PRO A 58 8.23 4.87 -4.45
CA PRO A 58 7.47 4.26 -5.53
C PRO A 58 6.78 5.33 -6.40
N PRO A 59 6.53 5.04 -7.68
CA PRO A 59 5.81 5.96 -8.57
C PRO A 59 4.44 6.33 -7.97
N GLU A 60 4.09 7.61 -8.07
CA GLU A 60 2.77 8.09 -7.66
C GLU A 60 1.67 7.29 -8.36
N ASN A 61 0.64 6.89 -7.60
CA ASN A 61 -0.50 6.13 -8.10
C ASN A 61 -0.17 4.70 -8.60
N SER A 62 0.94 4.11 -8.12
CA SER A 62 1.26 2.69 -8.32
C SER A 62 0.80 1.80 -7.17
N LEU A 63 0.62 0.50 -7.42
CA LEU A 63 0.31 -0.47 -6.36
C LEU A 63 1.45 -0.57 -5.33
N LEU A 64 2.71 -0.31 -5.69
CA LEU A 64 3.81 -0.21 -4.72
C LEU A 64 3.63 0.98 -3.75
N ALA A 65 3.17 2.13 -4.24
CA ALA A 65 2.84 3.26 -3.38
C ALA A 65 1.67 2.91 -2.45
N ALA A 66 0.65 2.21 -2.97
CA ALA A 66 -0.45 1.71 -2.15
C ALA A 66 0.03 0.75 -1.05
N TYR A 67 0.93 -0.18 -1.39
CA TYR A 67 1.53 -1.11 -0.43
C TYR A 67 2.21 -0.35 0.71
N SER A 68 3.06 0.63 0.37
CA SER A 68 3.78 1.44 1.36
C SER A 68 2.84 2.15 2.33
N VAL A 69 1.76 2.75 1.81
CA VAL A 69 0.75 3.45 2.61
C VAL A 69 0.02 2.48 3.54
N LEU A 70 -0.44 1.34 3.01
CA LEU A 70 -1.15 0.32 3.79
C LEU A 70 -0.27 -0.28 4.88
N GLU A 71 1.02 -0.45 4.63
CA GLU A 71 1.96 -1.02 5.59
C GLU A 71 2.35 -0.04 6.72
N ASN A 72 2.39 1.26 6.44
CA ASN A 72 3.04 2.21 7.35
C ASN A 72 2.12 3.29 7.93
N THR A 73 1.05 3.68 7.23
CA THR A 73 0.30 4.92 7.57
C THR A 73 -1.21 4.79 7.52
N PHE A 74 -1.76 3.76 6.86
CA PHE A 74 -3.19 3.62 6.71
C PHE A 74 -3.88 3.19 8.01
N PHE A 75 -3.36 2.15 8.65
CA PHE A 75 -3.89 1.60 9.90
C PHE A 75 -3.37 2.34 11.13
N ASP A 76 -4.08 2.17 12.25
CA ASP A 76 -3.62 2.53 13.58
C ASP A 76 -2.41 1.68 13.97
N ASP A 77 -1.66 2.12 14.99
CA ASP A 77 -0.48 1.43 15.54
C ASP A 77 -0.84 0.03 16.07
N SER A 78 -0.75 -0.95 15.17
CA SER A 78 -1.21 -2.33 15.33
C SER A 78 -0.41 -3.22 14.37
N PRO A 79 -0.29 -4.53 14.65
CA PRO A 79 0.30 -5.45 13.68
C PRO A 79 -0.55 -5.47 12.40
N ILE A 80 0.10 -5.18 11.27
CA ILE A 80 -0.54 -5.15 9.95
C ILE A 80 -0.15 -6.43 9.21
N GLU A 81 -1.13 -7.18 8.73
CA GLU A 81 -0.93 -8.32 7.84
C GLU A 81 -1.19 -7.88 6.40
N ILE A 82 -0.17 -7.87 5.55
CA ILE A 82 -0.32 -7.58 4.13
C ILE A 82 -0.10 -8.84 3.29
N LYS A 83 -1.01 -9.04 2.34
CA LYS A 83 -0.94 -10.05 1.30
C LYS A 83 -1.12 -9.39 -0.06
N THR A 84 -0.33 -9.81 -1.03
CA THR A 84 -0.44 -9.34 -2.42
C THR A 84 -0.97 -10.47 -3.29
N GLU A 85 -1.88 -10.15 -4.20
CA GLU A 85 -2.40 -11.09 -5.20
C GLU A 85 -2.14 -10.53 -6.59
N GLY A 86 -1.34 -11.24 -7.39
CA GLY A 86 -0.89 -10.78 -8.70
C GLY A 86 0.38 -9.93 -8.65
N ASP A 87 0.74 -9.35 -9.80
CA ASP A 87 1.91 -8.49 -9.91
C ASP A 87 1.55 -7.06 -9.49
N ILE A 88 2.10 -6.62 -8.36
CA ILE A 88 1.91 -5.26 -7.83
C ILE A 88 3.05 -4.31 -8.23
N GLY A 89 3.98 -4.78 -9.07
CA GLY A 89 5.25 -4.16 -9.36
C GLY A 89 6.39 -4.78 -8.54
N LYS A 90 7.61 -4.55 -8.97
CA LYS A 90 8.83 -4.93 -8.25
C LYS A 90 9.52 -3.69 -7.73
N ILE A 91 9.95 -3.73 -6.47
CA ILE A 91 10.97 -2.79 -6.00
C ILE A 91 12.23 -3.12 -6.80
N PRO A 92 12.83 -2.17 -7.53
CA PRO A 92 14.09 -2.41 -8.21
C PRO A 92 15.14 -2.76 -7.15
N THR A 93 15.50 -4.02 -7.06
CA THR A 93 16.70 -4.46 -6.35
C THR A 93 17.87 -4.04 -7.22
N TYR A 94 18.62 -3.05 -6.77
CA TYR A 94 19.99 -2.92 -7.26
C TYR A 94 20.70 -4.18 -6.78
N ASP A 95 20.98 -5.12 -7.68
CA ASP A 95 21.96 -6.17 -7.41
C ASP A 95 23.24 -5.44 -7.01
N VAL A 96 23.60 -5.55 -5.73
CA VAL A 96 24.82 -4.98 -5.20
C VAL A 96 25.96 -5.93 -5.55
N ASP A 97 26.13 -6.21 -6.84
CA ASP A 97 27.15 -7.13 -7.37
C ASP A 97 28.56 -6.50 -7.40
N ASP A 98 28.75 -5.32 -6.81
CA ASP A 98 30.03 -4.59 -6.86
C ASP A 98 30.36 -3.87 -5.53
N ILE A 99 30.21 -4.57 -4.39
CA ILE A 99 30.91 -4.16 -3.17
C ILE A 99 32.31 -4.77 -3.20
N VAL A 100 33.26 -4.09 -3.85
CA VAL A 100 34.69 -4.41 -3.73
C VAL A 100 35.14 -3.99 -2.31
N TYR A 101 35.45 -4.97 -1.48
CA TYR A 101 36.04 -4.80 -0.14
C TYR A 101 37.51 -4.36 -0.21
#